data_AF-A0A4S3J120-F1
#
_entry.id   AF-A0A4S3J120-F1
#
_cell.length_a   1.000
_cell.length_b   1.000
_cell.length_c   1.000
_cell.angle_alpha   90.00
_cell.angle_beta   90.00
_cell.angle_gamma   90.00
#
_symmetry.space_group_name_H-M   'P 1'
#
loop_
_entity.id
_entity.type
_entity.pdbx_description
1 polymer ?
#
loop_
_entity_poly.entity_id
_entity_poly.type
_entity_poly.pdbx_seq_one_letter_code
_entity_poly.pdbx_strand_id
1 'polypeptide(L)'
;MKLAFILLTSIFSPASAIPTTTVPPGPAAPIQTVIVGGTSLGFNPPTLEVAQGSRVHFDFRAVNHTLTESTFKYPCEKLFGTDIDTDFNNANPDNTPNLHPFDYTFSSDRPRFFYCKQGAGTNWSHCRQGEVFAVNVDARTFAEFQNRAKGSQSP
;
A
#
# COMPACT_ATOMS: atom_id res chain seq x y z
N MET A 1 -58.05 -34.89 39.45
CA MET A 1 -56.63 -34.94 39.05
C MET A 1 -56.18 -33.51 38.73
N LYS A 2 -55.34 -32.90 39.57
CA LYS A 2 -54.78 -31.55 39.34
C LYS A 2 -53.37 -31.72 38.78
N LEU A 3 -53.15 -31.35 37.52
CA LEU A 3 -51.81 -31.26 36.93
C LEU A 3 -51.13 -29.97 37.42
N ALA A 4 -49.92 -30.11 37.96
CA ALA A 4 -49.04 -28.99 38.28
C ALA A 4 -48.13 -28.71 37.07
N PHE A 5 -48.18 -27.48 36.55
CA PHE A 5 -47.25 -26.99 35.54
C PHE A 5 -46.03 -26.39 36.24
N ILE A 6 -44.86 -26.97 36.01
CA ILE A 6 -43.55 -26.46 36.45
C ILE A 6 -43.06 -25.51 35.35
N LEU A 7 -43.00 -24.21 35.64
CA LEU A 7 -42.36 -23.23 34.77
C LEU A 7 -40.85 -23.22 35.05
N LEU A 8 -40.05 -23.72 34.10
CA LEU A 8 -38.61 -23.49 34.05
C LEU A 8 -38.33 -22.07 33.55
N THR A 9 -37.71 -21.24 34.38
CA THR A 9 -37.21 -19.93 34.00
C THR A 9 -35.77 -20.05 33.50
N SER A 10 -35.53 -19.69 32.24
CA SER A 10 -34.20 -19.65 31.64
C SER A 10 -33.52 -18.33 31.99
N ILE A 11 -32.30 -18.39 32.52
CA ILE A 11 -31.52 -17.25 33.00
C ILE A 11 -30.65 -16.75 31.84
N PHE A 12 -30.99 -15.59 31.27
CA PHE A 12 -30.12 -14.90 30.29
C PHE A 12 -29.12 -14.02 31.04
N SER A 13 -27.83 -14.27 30.85
CA SER A 13 -26.76 -13.38 31.32
C SER A 13 -26.59 -12.21 30.33
N PRO A 14 -26.60 -10.94 30.79
CA PRO A 14 -26.34 -9.82 29.90
C PRO A 14 -24.85 -9.76 29.53
N ALA A 15 -24.56 -9.74 28.22
CA ALA A 15 -23.22 -9.45 27.72
C ALA A 15 -22.87 -7.98 28.07
N SER A 16 -21.72 -7.76 28.72
CA SER A 16 -21.17 -6.42 28.92
C SER A 16 -20.70 -5.86 27.59
N ALA A 17 -21.35 -4.80 27.12
CA ALA A 17 -20.88 -4.03 25.98
C ALA A 17 -19.65 -3.20 26.41
N ILE A 18 -18.51 -3.42 25.75
CA ILE A 18 -17.34 -2.55 25.89
C ILE A 18 -17.68 -1.22 25.19
N PRO A 19 -17.54 -0.07 25.86
CA PRO A 19 -17.74 1.22 25.21
C PRO A 19 -16.64 1.44 24.18
N THR A 20 -16.98 1.36 22.90
CA THR A 20 -16.10 1.80 21.81
C THR A 20 -16.05 3.32 21.86
N THR A 21 -14.98 3.89 22.40
CA THR A 21 -14.71 5.33 22.29
C THR A 21 -14.45 5.66 20.84
N THR A 22 -15.47 6.17 20.14
CA THR A 22 -15.32 6.82 18.85
C THR A 22 -14.54 8.12 19.05
N VAL A 23 -13.22 8.05 18.87
CA VAL A 23 -12.38 9.24 18.73
C VAL A 23 -12.87 9.99 17.49
N PRO A 24 -13.29 11.26 17.60
CA PRO A 24 -13.63 12.07 16.44
C PRO A 24 -12.40 12.12 15.53
N PRO A 25 -12.53 11.94 14.21
CA PRO A 25 -11.39 12.14 13.33
C PRO A 25 -10.87 13.57 13.55
N GLY A 26 -9.61 13.68 13.98
CA GLY A 26 -8.91 14.95 13.94
C GLY A 26 -8.85 15.49 12.50
N PRO A 27 -8.32 16.70 12.29
CA PRO A 27 -8.08 17.20 10.95
C PRO A 27 -7.33 16.13 10.13
N ALA A 28 -7.83 15.81 8.94
CA ALA A 28 -7.16 14.85 8.07
C ALA A 28 -5.71 15.31 7.86
N ALA A 29 -4.74 14.40 8.04
CA ALA A 29 -3.35 14.71 7.77
C ALA A 29 -3.20 15.24 6.32
N PRO A 30 -2.29 16.19 6.06
CA PRO A 30 -2.05 16.66 4.70
C PRO A 30 -1.77 15.49 3.75
N ILE A 31 -2.33 15.54 2.54
CA ILE A 31 -2.06 14.53 1.52
C ILE A 31 -0.59 14.64 1.11
N GLN A 32 0.13 13.53 1.24
CA GLN A 32 1.51 13.42 0.78
C GLN A 32 1.51 13.01 -0.70
N THR A 33 2.41 13.59 -1.50
CA THR A 33 2.52 13.28 -2.93
C THR A 33 3.81 12.52 -3.23
N VAL A 34 3.69 11.48 -4.05
CA VAL A 34 4.82 10.74 -4.64
C VAL A 34 4.77 10.93 -6.15
N ILE A 35 5.83 11.50 -6.70
CA ILE A 35 6.04 11.51 -8.16
C ILE A 35 6.62 10.15 -8.54
N VAL A 36 6.01 9.49 -9.51
CA VAL A 36 6.48 8.20 -10.03
C VAL A 36 6.99 8.39 -11.45
N GLY A 37 8.29 8.26 -11.65
CA GLY A 37 8.97 8.60 -12.90
C GLY A 37 9.33 10.09 -13.02
N GLY A 38 9.17 10.66 -14.22
CA GLY A 38 9.50 12.06 -14.51
C GLY A 38 10.95 12.26 -14.96
N THR A 39 11.70 13.13 -14.28
CA THR A 39 13.11 13.43 -14.63
C THR A 39 14.10 12.36 -14.15
N SER A 40 13.63 11.40 -13.34
CA SER A 40 14.42 10.28 -12.84
C SER A 40 13.59 9.00 -12.83
N LEU A 41 14.23 7.86 -13.01
CA LEU A 41 13.63 6.55 -12.74
C LEU A 41 13.43 6.41 -11.23
N GLY A 42 12.20 6.23 -10.75
CA GLY A 42 11.97 6.07 -9.32
C GLY A 42 10.66 6.64 -8.79
N PHE A 43 10.48 6.44 -7.49
CA PHE A 43 9.48 7.10 -6.66
C PHE A 43 10.15 8.24 -5.89
N ASN A 44 9.55 9.43 -5.91
CA ASN A 44 10.06 10.60 -5.21
C ASN A 44 8.97 11.24 -4.33
N PRO A 45 9.09 11.17 -2.99
CA PRO A 45 10.15 10.47 -2.24
C PRO A 45 10.03 8.93 -2.35
N PRO A 46 11.12 8.18 -2.14
CA PRO A 46 11.10 6.72 -2.22
C PRO A 46 10.57 6.03 -0.96
N THR A 47 10.42 6.80 0.13
CA THR A 47 9.81 6.35 1.38
C THR A 47 8.88 7.41 1.95
N LEU A 48 7.81 6.99 2.61
CA LEU A 48 6.93 7.87 3.39
C LEU A 48 6.61 7.26 4.76
N GLU A 49 6.35 8.12 5.73
CA GLU A 49 5.66 7.75 6.97
C GLU A 49 4.16 8.05 6.81
N VAL A 50 3.30 7.06 7.05
CA VAL A 50 1.84 7.13 6.90
C VAL A 50 1.16 6.52 8.12
N ALA A 51 0.23 7.26 8.72
CA ALA A 51 -0.64 6.74 9.76
C ALA A 51 -1.87 6.03 9.15
N GLN A 52 -2.55 5.19 9.93
CA GLN A 52 -3.87 4.67 9.54
C GLN A 52 -4.82 5.81 9.14
N GLY A 53 -5.46 5.67 7.99
CA GLY A 53 -6.36 6.66 7.39
C GLY A 53 -5.66 7.76 6.58
N SER A 54 -4.32 7.77 6.53
CA SER A 54 -3.58 8.74 5.70
C SER A 54 -3.76 8.46 4.22
N ARG A 55 -3.91 9.51 3.43
CA ARG A 55 -4.01 9.44 1.98
C ARG A 55 -2.71 9.88 1.32
N VAL A 56 -2.25 9.11 0.36
CA VAL A 56 -1.09 9.42 -0.49
C VAL A 56 -1.55 9.54 -1.93
N HIS A 57 -1.10 10.61 -2.58
CA HIS A 57 -1.31 10.89 -3.99
C HIS A 57 -0.11 10.44 -4.81
N PHE A 58 -0.32 9.60 -5.81
CA PHE A 58 0.70 9.17 -6.76
C PHE A 58 0.45 9.87 -8.10
N ASP A 59 1.44 10.65 -8.51
CA ASP A 59 1.44 11.40 -9.77
C ASP A 59 2.40 10.71 -10.74
N PHE A 60 1.85 9.91 -11.65
CA PHE A 60 2.63 9.14 -12.62
C PHE A 60 3.07 10.01 -13.80
N ARG A 61 4.37 9.98 -14.08
CA ARG A 61 5.09 10.90 -14.97
C ARG A 61 6.01 10.18 -15.92
N ALA A 62 6.23 10.78 -17.09
CA ALA A 62 7.01 10.19 -18.18
C ALA A 62 6.47 8.79 -18.59
N VAL A 63 7.18 8.12 -19.51
CA VAL A 63 6.94 6.77 -20.08
C VAL A 63 5.73 6.00 -19.52
N ASN A 64 5.89 4.84 -18.90
CA ASN A 64 4.83 4.15 -18.17
C ASN A 64 5.42 3.59 -16.88
N HIS A 65 4.71 3.79 -15.78
CA HIS A 65 5.11 3.37 -14.45
C HIS A 65 3.91 2.74 -13.72
N THR A 66 4.19 1.96 -12.69
CA THR A 66 3.16 1.27 -11.91
C THR A 66 3.45 1.39 -10.43
N LEU A 67 2.40 1.32 -9.62
CA LEU A 67 2.50 1.04 -8.20
C LEU A 67 1.86 -0.34 -7.96
N THR A 68 2.70 -1.34 -7.72
CA THR A 68 2.27 -2.71 -7.45
C THR A 68 2.83 -3.14 -6.10
N GLU A 69 1.99 -3.67 -5.21
CA GLU A 69 2.48 -4.17 -3.93
C GLU A 69 3.23 -5.50 -4.10
N SER A 70 4.29 -5.64 -3.30
CA SER A 70 5.20 -6.77 -3.22
C SER A 70 5.45 -7.14 -1.76
N THR A 71 6.48 -7.93 -1.50
CA THR A 71 6.97 -8.16 -0.15
C THR A 71 8.42 -7.73 -0.05
N PHE A 72 8.89 -7.45 1.16
CA PHE A 72 10.32 -7.22 1.41
C PHE A 72 11.21 -8.35 0.86
N LYS A 73 10.74 -9.60 0.94
CA LYS A 73 11.49 -10.79 0.50
C LYS A 73 11.52 -10.93 -1.02
N TYR A 74 10.41 -10.63 -1.69
CA TYR A 74 10.24 -10.77 -3.14
C TYR A 74 9.83 -9.41 -3.73
N PRO A 75 10.79 -8.48 -3.91
CA PRO A 75 10.52 -7.08 -4.24
C PRO A 75 9.99 -6.85 -5.65
N CYS A 76 10.26 -7.77 -6.58
CA CYS A 76 9.83 -7.67 -7.98
C CYS A 76 8.73 -8.66 -8.35
N GLU A 77 8.03 -9.20 -7.34
CA GLU A 77 6.90 -10.11 -7.50
C GLU A 77 5.65 -9.49 -6.89
N LYS A 78 4.53 -9.61 -7.61
CA LYS A 78 3.24 -9.12 -7.13
C LYS A 78 2.81 -9.91 -5.90
N LEU A 79 2.44 -9.20 -4.84
CA LEU A 79 1.75 -9.77 -3.71
C LEU A 79 0.28 -10.02 -4.09
N PHE A 80 -0.14 -11.28 -4.16
CA PHE A 80 -1.55 -11.61 -4.45
C PHE A 80 -2.44 -11.39 -3.23
N GLY A 81 -3.69 -10.98 -3.46
CA GLY A 81 -4.66 -10.68 -2.40
C GLY A 81 -4.52 -9.29 -1.77
N THR A 82 -3.64 -8.44 -2.32
CA THR A 82 -3.56 -7.01 -1.99
C THR A 82 -4.59 -6.17 -2.76
N ASP A 83 -4.86 -4.98 -2.22
CA ASP A 83 -5.67 -3.92 -2.81
C ASP A 83 -4.89 -2.95 -3.73
N ILE A 84 -3.56 -3.06 -3.85
CA ILE A 84 -2.76 -2.16 -4.70
C ILE A 84 -2.06 -2.87 -5.87
N ASP A 85 -2.58 -2.63 -7.06
CA ASP A 85 -1.88 -2.77 -8.33
C ASP A 85 -2.51 -1.82 -9.36
N THR A 86 -1.78 -0.80 -9.80
CA THR A 86 -2.32 0.17 -10.77
C THR A 86 -2.35 -0.34 -12.21
N ASP A 87 -1.77 -1.52 -12.45
CA ASP A 87 -1.51 -2.03 -13.80
C ASP A 87 -0.72 -1.03 -14.66
N PHE A 88 -0.70 -1.24 -15.98
CA PHE A 88 0.05 -0.44 -16.95
C PHE A 88 -0.79 0.70 -17.55
N ASN A 89 -1.70 1.28 -16.75
CA ASN A 89 -2.67 2.28 -17.20
C ASN A 89 -2.17 3.74 -17.06
N ASN A 90 -0.88 3.95 -16.75
CA ASN A 90 -0.35 5.26 -16.36
C ASN A 90 0.72 5.77 -17.35
N ALA A 91 0.55 5.50 -18.65
CA ALA A 91 1.50 5.95 -19.64
C ALA A 91 1.40 7.48 -19.84
N ASN A 92 2.49 8.22 -19.61
CA ASN A 92 2.51 9.68 -19.65
C ASN A 92 3.76 10.22 -20.39
N PRO A 93 3.92 9.92 -21.69
CA PRO A 93 5.13 10.26 -22.45
C PRO A 93 5.43 11.77 -22.49
N ASP A 94 4.42 12.62 -22.43
CA ASP A 94 4.56 14.09 -22.42
C ASP A 94 4.84 14.68 -21.03
N ASN A 95 4.99 13.82 -20.00
CA ASN A 95 5.29 14.21 -18.62
C ASN A 95 4.26 15.20 -18.03
N THR A 96 2.99 15.09 -18.42
CA THR A 96 1.91 15.99 -18.02
C THR A 96 1.52 15.78 -16.55
N PRO A 97 1.52 16.83 -15.71
CA PRO A 97 1.03 16.75 -14.33
C PRO A 97 -0.35 16.17 -14.15
N ASN A 98 -0.46 15.20 -13.22
CA ASN A 98 -1.72 14.63 -12.76
C ASN A 98 -2.59 14.10 -13.90
N LEU A 99 -1.97 13.59 -14.97
CA LEU A 99 -2.70 12.98 -16.08
C LEU A 99 -3.41 11.69 -15.65
N HIS A 100 -2.76 10.91 -14.79
CA HIS A 100 -3.25 9.67 -14.22
C HIS A 100 -3.13 9.70 -12.70
N PRO A 101 -3.95 10.49 -12.00
CA PRO A 101 -3.87 10.62 -10.56
C PRO A 101 -4.32 9.31 -9.91
N PHE A 102 -3.52 8.77 -8.99
CA PHE A 102 -3.92 7.63 -8.17
C PHE A 102 -3.78 7.98 -6.70
N ASP A 103 -4.89 7.98 -5.98
CA ASP A 103 -4.87 8.21 -4.55
C ASP A 103 -5.17 6.94 -3.78
N TYR A 104 -4.36 6.67 -2.77
CA TYR A 104 -4.52 5.52 -1.90
C TYR A 104 -4.60 5.93 -0.43
N THR A 105 -5.57 5.35 0.29
CA THR A 105 -5.72 5.55 1.74
C THR A 105 -5.20 4.32 2.47
N PHE A 106 -4.16 4.49 3.29
CA PHE A 106 -3.57 3.41 4.06
C PHE A 106 -4.48 2.99 5.22
N SER A 107 -4.80 1.70 5.30
CA SER A 107 -5.67 1.13 6.34
C SER A 107 -4.95 0.83 7.66
N SER A 108 -3.62 0.90 7.69
CA SER A 108 -2.78 0.73 8.88
C SER A 108 -1.47 1.51 8.73
N ASP A 109 -0.72 1.59 9.82
CA ASP A 109 0.64 2.14 9.90
C ASP A 109 1.72 1.04 9.74
N ARG A 110 1.39 -0.14 9.21
CA ARG A 110 2.36 -1.22 9.01
C ARG A 110 3.28 -0.96 7.81
N PRO A 111 4.53 -1.48 7.83
CA PRO A 111 5.40 -1.46 6.66
C PRO A 111 4.75 -2.09 5.43
N ARG A 112 4.85 -1.42 4.28
CA ARG A 112 4.44 -1.95 2.97
C ARG A 112 5.47 -1.63 1.90
N PHE A 113 5.52 -2.49 0.88
CA PHE A 113 6.63 -2.56 -0.08
C PHE A 113 6.08 -2.60 -1.50
N PHE A 114 6.51 -1.70 -2.35
CA PHE A 114 5.96 -1.48 -3.68
C PHE A 114 7.06 -1.42 -4.73
N TYR A 115 6.70 -1.73 -5.97
CA TYR A 115 7.61 -1.69 -7.09
C TYR A 115 6.90 -1.26 -8.37
N CYS A 116 7.71 -0.82 -9.35
CA CYS A 116 7.25 -0.69 -10.73
C CYS A 116 7.48 -2.01 -11.48
N LYS A 117 6.40 -2.60 -12.02
CA LYS A 117 6.44 -3.85 -12.79
C LYS A 117 6.76 -3.65 -14.28
N GLN A 118 7.03 -2.42 -14.71
CA GLN A 118 7.44 -2.12 -16.09
C GLN A 118 8.73 -2.87 -16.46
N GLY A 119 8.72 -3.49 -17.64
CA GLY A 119 9.86 -4.28 -18.14
C GLY A 119 10.12 -5.58 -17.37
N ALA A 120 9.18 -6.06 -16.54
CA ALA A 120 9.31 -7.34 -15.85
C ALA A 120 9.69 -8.47 -16.81
N GLY A 121 10.60 -9.36 -16.39
CA GLY A 121 11.14 -10.44 -17.21
C GLY A 121 12.23 -10.04 -18.20
N THR A 122 12.53 -8.74 -18.35
CA THR A 122 13.54 -8.23 -19.30
C THR A 122 14.75 -7.60 -18.59
N ASN A 123 15.81 -7.32 -19.36
CA ASN A 123 16.98 -6.57 -18.88
C ASN A 123 16.68 -5.10 -18.55
N TRP A 124 15.52 -4.58 -18.97
CA TRP A 124 15.05 -3.22 -18.70
C TRP A 124 14.04 -3.16 -17.55
N SER A 125 13.97 -4.18 -16.71
CA SER A 125 13.07 -4.18 -15.56
C SER A 125 13.31 -2.97 -14.66
N HIS A 126 12.28 -2.17 -14.45
CA HIS A 126 12.35 -0.99 -13.60
C HIS A 126 12.66 -1.38 -12.14
N CYS A 127 11.96 -2.39 -11.61
CA CYS A 127 12.25 -2.93 -10.28
C CYS A 127 13.71 -3.37 -10.10
N ARG A 128 14.28 -4.07 -11.08
CA ARG A 128 15.69 -4.51 -11.00
C ARG A 128 16.70 -3.40 -11.24
N GLN A 129 16.25 -2.25 -11.71
CA GLN A 129 17.05 -1.03 -11.69
C GLN A 129 16.93 -0.28 -10.34
N GLY A 130 16.11 -0.78 -9.42
CA GLY A 130 15.90 -0.22 -8.08
C GLY A 130 14.69 0.69 -7.96
N GLU A 131 13.77 0.66 -8.93
CA GLU A 131 12.51 1.40 -8.85
C GLU A 131 11.52 0.73 -7.90
N VAL A 132 11.70 1.04 -6.62
CA VAL A 132 10.90 0.56 -5.51
C VAL A 132 10.51 1.69 -4.56
N PHE A 133 9.42 1.49 -3.82
CA PHE A 133 8.88 2.42 -2.83
C PHE A 133 8.48 1.65 -1.58
N ALA A 134 8.59 2.27 -0.41
CA ALA A 134 8.12 1.68 0.83
C ALA A 134 7.47 2.71 1.75
N VAL A 135 6.58 2.27 2.62
CA VAL A 135 6.06 3.11 3.70
C VAL A 135 6.43 2.53 5.06
N ASN A 136 6.63 3.40 6.04
CA ASN A 136 6.85 3.07 7.45
C ASN A 136 8.04 2.11 7.66
N VAL A 137 9.16 2.42 6.99
CA VAL A 137 10.42 1.68 7.12
C VAL A 137 11.57 2.66 7.34
N ASP A 138 12.58 2.24 8.09
CA ASP A 138 13.79 3.04 8.23
C ASP A 138 14.65 3.01 6.94
N ALA A 139 15.63 3.92 6.88
CA ALA A 139 16.52 4.05 5.74
C ALA A 139 17.34 2.78 5.46
N ARG A 140 17.68 1.99 6.49
CA ARG A 140 18.45 0.76 6.33
C ARG A 140 17.58 -0.33 5.69
N THR A 141 16.35 -0.49 6.15
CA THR A 141 15.36 -1.41 5.57
C THR A 141 15.05 -1.03 4.13
N PHE A 142 14.88 0.26 3.82
CA PHE A 142 14.66 0.69 2.44
C PHE A 142 15.88 0.38 1.55
N ALA A 143 17.10 0.68 2.00
CA ALA A 143 18.31 0.36 1.25
C ALA A 143 18.44 -1.15 0.98
N GLU A 144 18.10 -1.98 1.96
CA GLU A 144 18.08 -3.44 1.79
C GLU A 144 17.01 -3.89 0.78
N PHE A 145 15.80 -3.31 0.85
CA PHE A 145 14.73 -3.59 -0.09
C PHE A 145 15.14 -3.26 -1.54
N GLN A 146 15.75 -2.09 -1.75
CA GLN A 146 16.26 -1.69 -3.06
C GLN A 146 17.39 -2.60 -3.54
N ASN A 147 18.30 -3.03 -2.67
CA ASN A 147 19.36 -3.97 -3.03
C ASN A 147 18.81 -5.35 -3.42
N ARG A 148 17.79 -5.84 -2.71
CA ARG A 148 17.07 -7.07 -3.08
C ARG A 148 16.42 -6.94 -4.46
N ALA A 149 15.83 -5.78 -4.76
CA ALA A 149 15.22 -5.53 -6.06
C ALA A 149 16.26 -5.61 -7.18
N LYS A 150 17.39 -4.92 -7.03
CA LYS A 150 18.52 -4.95 -7.97
C LYS A 150 19.14 -6.35 -8.14
N GLY A 151 19.12 -7.16 -7.08
CA GLY A 151 19.63 -8.54 -7.09
C GLY A 151 18.61 -9.61 -7.52
N SER A 152 17.34 -9.25 -7.73
CA SER A 152 16.30 -10.22 -8.09
C SER A 152 16.52 -10.75 -9.51
N GLN A 153 16.64 -12.06 -9.70
CA GLN A 153 16.75 -12.67 -11.02
C GLN A 153 15.38 -12.77 -11.72
N SER A 154 15.36 -12.94 -13.04
CA SER A 154 14.15 -13.42 -13.72
C SER A 154 13.88 -14.85 -13.32
N PRO A 155 12.64 -15.20 -12.96
CA PRO A 155 12.23 -16.59 -13.09
C PRO A 155 12.41 -17.06 -14.55
#